data_AF-A0A917XZ86-F1
#
_entry.id   AF-A0A917XZ86-F1
#
_cell.length_a   1.000
_cell.length_b   1.000
_cell.length_c   1.000
_cell.angle_alpha   90.00
_cell.angle_beta   90.00
_cell.angle_gamma   90.00
#
_symmetry.space_group_name_H-M   'P 1'
#
loop_
_entity.id
_entity.type
_entity.pdbx_description
1 polymer ?
#
loop_
_entity_poly.entity_id
_entity_poly.type
_entity_poly.pdbx_seq_one_letter_code
_entity_poly.pdbx_strand_id
1 'polypeptide(L)'
;MTRNVIISDSNDLYGDLKEKYPVAWKALSELGKWSNKAQVFESLKYTPLEIAELRQITTSINLQNKVAVTEIQSGIDEKLEEGLLEVLMRISPELQPVFYTDCFKMLTRNIDKLFKVIEYVLRKKCVFITSNFYISNGYVSKRKALLRPAHYDEDVEENLKQYNGLRKTHLKAFKTVSNFMLN
;
A
#
# COMPACT_ATOMS: atom_id res chain seq x y z
N MET A 1 22.45 13.09 -24.74
CA MET A 1 21.20 13.75 -25.15
C MET A 1 20.04 13.08 -24.44
N THR A 2 19.53 13.68 -23.37
CA THR A 2 18.33 13.20 -22.67
C THR A 2 17.13 13.72 -23.45
N ARG A 3 16.37 12.84 -24.11
CA ARG A 3 15.09 13.22 -24.73
C ARG A 3 14.13 13.57 -23.60
N ASN A 4 13.88 14.86 -23.41
CA ASN A 4 12.74 15.33 -22.63
C ASN A 4 11.47 14.96 -23.40
N VAL A 5 10.84 13.86 -23.00
CA VAL A 5 9.50 13.53 -23.47
C VAL A 5 8.56 14.50 -22.78
N ILE A 6 8.09 15.50 -23.52
CA ILE A 6 7.02 16.38 -23.06
C ILE A 6 5.74 15.57 -23.22
N ILE A 7 5.26 14.97 -22.12
CA ILE A 7 3.94 14.35 -22.06
C ILE A 7 2.94 15.51 -22.02
N SER A 8 2.04 15.61 -23.00
CA SER A 8 0.94 16.56 -22.96
C SER A 8 0.06 16.26 -21.74
N ASP A 9 -0.33 17.27 -20.95
CA ASP A 9 -1.16 17.10 -19.73
C ASP A 9 -2.43 16.27 -19.95
N SER A 10 -2.97 16.23 -21.18
CA SER A 10 -4.15 15.44 -21.53
C SER A 10 -3.91 13.92 -21.66
N ASN A 11 -2.67 13.44 -21.49
CA ASN A 11 -2.28 12.03 -21.65
C ASN A 11 -1.45 11.50 -20.46
N ASP A 12 -1.30 12.29 -19.39
CA ASP A 12 -0.61 11.85 -18.18
C ASP A 12 -1.56 11.04 -17.29
N LEU A 13 -1.55 9.71 -17.47
CA LEU A 13 -2.32 8.74 -16.68
C LEU A 13 -1.98 8.75 -15.17
N TYR A 14 -0.88 9.38 -14.78
CA TYR A 14 -0.44 9.46 -13.39
C TYR A 14 -0.49 10.88 -12.83
N GLY A 15 -0.81 11.86 -13.68
CA GLY A 15 -0.67 13.28 -13.38
C GLY A 15 -1.60 13.72 -12.26
N ASP A 16 -2.79 13.13 -12.16
CA ASP A 16 -3.80 13.46 -11.15
C ASP A 16 -3.63 12.70 -9.82
N LEU A 17 -2.77 11.68 -9.77
CA LEU A 17 -2.56 10.87 -8.56
C LEU A 17 -1.95 11.69 -7.43
N LYS A 18 -1.13 12.69 -7.78
CA LYS A 18 -0.51 13.60 -6.80
C LYS A 18 -1.56 14.43 -6.08
N GLU A 19 -2.59 14.88 -6.79
CA GLU A 19 -3.67 15.70 -6.27
C GLU A 19 -4.71 14.83 -5.53
N LYS A 20 -5.04 13.64 -6.07
CA LYS A 20 -5.96 12.68 -5.44
C LYS A 20 -5.39 12.07 -4.15
N TYR A 21 -4.11 11.70 -4.17
CA TYR A 21 -3.46 10.90 -3.14
C TYR A 21 -2.13 11.53 -2.69
N PRO A 22 -2.15 12.75 -2.14
CA PRO A 22 -0.94 13.53 -1.86
C PRO A 22 -0.01 12.87 -0.84
N VAL A 23 -0.54 12.17 0.17
CA VAL A 23 0.26 11.51 1.21
C VAL A 23 0.97 10.29 0.64
N ALA A 24 0.24 9.45 -0.10
CA ALA A 24 0.79 8.28 -0.80
C ALA A 24 1.82 8.70 -1.84
N TRP A 25 1.50 9.70 -2.67
CA TRP A 25 2.39 10.25 -3.68
C TRP A 25 3.70 10.74 -3.08
N LYS A 26 3.62 11.53 -1.99
CA LYS A 26 4.80 12.01 -1.29
C LYS A 26 5.65 10.83 -0.79
N ALA A 27 5.04 9.88 -0.07
CA ALA A 27 5.77 8.75 0.48
C ALA A 27 6.44 7.87 -0.60
N LEU A 28 5.71 7.54 -1.67
CA LEU A 28 6.25 6.74 -2.78
C LEU A 28 7.31 7.49 -3.59
N SER A 29 7.15 8.81 -3.77
CA SER A 29 8.16 9.65 -4.41
C SER A 29 9.46 9.67 -3.60
N GLU A 30 9.37 9.79 -2.27
CA GLU A 30 10.55 9.72 -1.40
C GLU A 30 11.15 8.30 -1.39
N LEU A 31 10.32 7.25 -1.43
CA LEU A 31 10.81 5.86 -1.54
C LEU A 31 11.54 5.61 -2.87
N GLY A 32 11.05 6.21 -3.96
CA GLY A 32 11.60 6.08 -5.31
C GLY A 32 12.92 6.83 -5.50
N LYS A 33 13.24 7.81 -4.64
CA LYS A 33 14.55 8.45 -4.62
C LYS A 33 15.59 7.40 -4.23
N TRP A 34 16.38 6.98 -5.21
CA TRP A 34 17.34 5.90 -5.05
C TRP A 34 18.44 6.29 -4.05
N SER A 35 18.23 5.93 -2.79
CA SER A 35 19.27 5.86 -1.79
C SER A 35 19.15 4.50 -1.09
N ASN A 36 20.28 3.81 -0.87
CA ASN A 36 20.31 2.55 -0.10
C ASN A 36 20.02 2.77 1.41
N LYS A 37 19.38 3.90 1.76
CA LYS A 37 19.14 4.39 3.11
C LYS A 37 17.64 4.53 3.33
N ALA A 38 17.25 4.47 4.60
CA ALA A 38 15.95 4.96 4.99
C ALA A 38 15.93 6.49 4.82
N GLN A 39 14.76 7.03 4.54
CA GLN A 39 14.57 8.45 4.35
C GLN A 39 13.49 8.96 5.30
N VAL A 40 13.84 10.01 6.04
CA VAL A 40 12.89 10.83 6.81
C VAL A 40 12.53 12.02 5.94
N PHE A 41 11.27 12.40 5.93
CA PHE A 41 10.77 13.56 5.21
C PHE A 41 9.67 14.24 6.02
N GLU A 42 9.33 15.47 5.64
CA GLU A 42 8.24 16.21 6.27
C GLU A 42 6.90 15.51 6.01
N SER A 43 6.23 15.10 7.09
CA SER A 43 4.91 14.49 7.02
C SER A 43 3.86 15.50 6.58
N LEU A 44 2.97 15.08 5.69
CA LEU A 44 1.83 15.90 5.28
C LEU A 44 0.71 15.79 6.30
N LYS A 45 0.12 16.93 6.69
CA LYS A 45 -1.00 16.97 7.63
C LYS A 45 -2.33 16.89 6.88
N TYR A 46 -2.99 15.74 6.95
CA TYR A 46 -4.32 15.50 6.41
C TYR A 46 -5.20 14.86 7.47
N THR A 47 -6.52 15.07 7.39
CA THR A 47 -7.49 14.37 8.23
C THR A 47 -7.50 12.88 7.88
N PRO A 48 -7.76 11.96 8.82
CA PRO A 48 -8.01 10.57 8.47
C PRO A 48 -9.14 10.44 7.43
N LEU A 49 -9.03 9.44 6.55
CA LEU A 49 -10.12 9.09 5.63
C LEU A 49 -11.09 8.12 6.32
N GLU A 50 -12.38 8.39 6.18
CA GLU A 50 -13.45 7.49 6.58
C GLU A 50 -13.67 6.39 5.54
N ILE A 51 -14.15 5.22 5.98
CA ILE A 51 -14.45 4.10 5.07
C ILE A 51 -15.54 4.48 4.07
N ALA A 52 -16.50 5.32 4.47
CA ALA A 52 -17.54 5.82 3.58
C ALA A 52 -16.95 6.60 2.40
N GLU A 53 -15.86 7.35 2.61
CA GLU A 53 -15.16 8.08 1.55
C GLU A 53 -14.47 7.12 0.57
N LEU A 54 -13.99 5.95 1.04
CA LEU A 54 -13.49 4.90 0.14
C LEU A 54 -14.60 4.28 -0.73
N ARG A 55 -15.80 4.09 -0.16
CA ARG A 55 -16.97 3.53 -0.86
C ARG A 55 -17.60 4.50 -1.84
N GLN A 56 -17.67 5.80 -1.54
CA GLN A 56 -18.27 6.82 -2.42
C GLN A 56 -17.51 6.98 -3.75
N ILE A 57 -16.19 6.81 -3.72
CA ILE A 57 -15.35 6.74 -4.95
C ILE A 57 -15.67 5.48 -5.78
N THR A 58 -16.34 4.48 -5.20
CA THR A 58 -16.58 3.14 -5.77
C THR A 58 -18.02 2.95 -6.28
N THR A 59 -18.88 3.97 -6.21
CA THR A 59 -20.34 3.75 -6.19
C THR A 59 -20.91 3.25 -7.51
N SER A 60 -21.25 1.95 -7.55
CA SER A 60 -22.58 1.40 -7.92
C SER A 60 -22.58 -0.12 -7.77
N ILE A 61 -22.85 -0.69 -6.59
CA ILE A 61 -23.28 -2.10 -6.47
C ILE A 61 -24.36 -2.25 -5.38
N ASN A 62 -25.42 -2.94 -5.79
CA ASN A 62 -26.60 -3.32 -5.02
C ASN A 62 -26.24 -4.29 -3.87
N LEU A 63 -26.61 -3.93 -2.64
CA LEU A 63 -26.46 -4.75 -1.45
C LEU A 63 -27.65 -5.71 -1.30
N GLN A 64 -27.71 -6.77 -2.10
CA GLN A 64 -28.60 -7.92 -1.81
C GLN A 64 -27.93 -9.23 -2.26
N ASN A 65 -27.36 -9.96 -1.29
CA ASN A 65 -27.30 -11.43 -1.14
C ASN A 65 -26.00 -11.88 -0.48
N LYS A 66 -26.10 -12.29 0.79
CA LYS A 66 -25.06 -13.06 1.49
C LYS A 66 -25.08 -14.50 0.97
N VAL A 67 -24.32 -14.74 -0.09
CA VAL A 67 -23.75 -16.05 -0.40
C VAL A 67 -22.24 -15.89 -0.24
N ALA A 68 -21.57 -16.86 0.36
CA ALA A 68 -20.10 -16.89 0.37
C ALA A 68 -19.61 -17.09 -1.07
N VAL A 69 -19.57 -16.00 -1.82
CA VAL A 69 -19.00 -15.93 -3.16
C VAL A 69 -17.50 -15.81 -2.95
N THR A 70 -16.73 -16.72 -3.54
CA THR A 70 -15.29 -16.56 -3.68
C THR A 70 -15.05 -15.22 -4.37
N GLU A 71 -14.64 -14.21 -3.63
CA GLU A 71 -14.49 -12.86 -4.16
C GLU A 71 -13.29 -12.83 -5.12
N ILE A 72 -13.56 -12.61 -6.40
CA ILE A 72 -12.51 -12.43 -7.39
C ILE A 72 -11.93 -11.05 -7.19
N GLN A 73 -10.73 -10.98 -6.61
CA GLN A 73 -9.99 -9.72 -6.53
C GLN A 73 -9.45 -9.34 -7.90
N SER A 74 -9.98 -8.25 -8.46
CA SER A 74 -9.55 -7.76 -9.76
C SER A 74 -8.31 -6.90 -9.60
N GLY A 75 -7.21 -7.41 -10.13
CA GLY A 75 -5.98 -6.64 -10.21
C GLY A 75 -6.04 -5.44 -11.17
N ILE A 76 -7.11 -5.28 -11.96
CA ILE A 76 -7.22 -4.23 -12.99
C ILE A 76 -8.35 -3.23 -12.68
N ASP A 77 -9.44 -3.69 -12.05
CA ASP A 77 -10.54 -2.82 -11.63
C ASP A 77 -10.06 -1.84 -10.56
N GLU A 78 -10.58 -0.61 -10.58
CA GLU A 78 -10.35 0.44 -9.59
C GLU A 78 -11.18 0.23 -8.31
N LYS A 79 -12.26 -0.55 -8.40
CA LYS A 79 -13.18 -0.81 -7.28
C LYS A 79 -12.51 -1.60 -6.18
N LEU A 80 -12.68 -1.13 -4.93
CA LEU A 80 -12.24 -1.88 -3.76
C LEU A 80 -13.24 -3.00 -3.47
N GLU A 81 -12.72 -4.22 -3.50
CA GLU A 81 -13.42 -5.44 -3.12
C GLU A 81 -13.79 -5.44 -1.63
N GLU A 82 -14.87 -6.11 -1.26
CA GLU A 82 -15.41 -6.10 0.10
C GLU A 82 -14.41 -6.72 1.09
N GLY A 83 -13.72 -7.80 0.74
CA GLY A 83 -12.66 -8.38 1.57
C GLY A 83 -11.50 -7.42 1.82
N LEU A 84 -11.13 -6.61 0.83
CA LEU A 84 -10.12 -5.56 1.01
C LEU A 84 -10.67 -4.42 1.91
N LEU A 85 -11.93 -4.03 1.72
CA LEU A 85 -12.59 -3.04 2.59
C LEU A 85 -12.66 -3.51 4.04
N GLU A 86 -12.99 -4.78 4.30
CA GLU A 86 -13.03 -5.36 5.65
C GLU A 86 -11.67 -5.29 6.35
N VAL A 87 -10.58 -5.56 5.62
CA VAL A 87 -9.21 -5.40 6.15
C VAL A 87 -8.93 -3.92 6.45
N LEU A 88 -9.27 -3.01 5.52
CA LEU A 88 -9.06 -1.57 5.70
C LEU A 88 -9.88 -0.99 6.85
N MET A 89 -11.09 -1.51 7.12
CA MET A 89 -11.92 -1.10 8.25
C MET A 89 -11.22 -1.31 9.60
N ARG A 90 -10.38 -2.34 9.71
CA ARG A 90 -9.64 -2.66 10.94
C ARG A 90 -8.38 -1.82 11.13
N ILE A 91 -7.91 -1.16 10.08
CA ILE A 91 -6.71 -0.32 10.15
C ILE A 91 -6.99 0.88 11.06
N SER A 92 -6.30 0.90 12.20
CA SER A 92 -6.22 2.03 13.13
C SER A 92 -4.96 1.87 14.00
N PRO A 93 -4.42 2.97 14.57
CA PRO A 93 -3.27 2.89 15.46
C PRO A 93 -3.48 1.98 16.68
N GLU A 94 -4.72 1.87 17.15
CA GLU A 94 -5.10 1.15 18.37
C GLU A 94 -5.38 -0.34 18.13
N LEU A 95 -5.85 -0.70 16.93
CA LEU A 95 -6.28 -2.07 16.59
C LEU A 95 -5.30 -2.78 15.67
N GLN A 96 -5.07 -2.23 14.48
CA GLN A 96 -4.20 -2.80 13.45
C GLN A 96 -3.36 -1.70 12.78
N PRO A 97 -2.23 -1.31 13.39
CA PRO A 97 -1.44 -0.15 12.94
C PRO A 97 -0.63 -0.43 11.67
N VAL A 98 -0.70 -1.65 11.14
CA VAL A 98 0.10 -2.12 10.00
C VAL A 98 -0.81 -2.77 8.97
N PHE A 99 -0.76 -2.26 7.74
CA PHE A 99 -1.27 -2.94 6.56
C PHE A 99 -0.12 -3.66 5.85
N TYR A 100 -0.28 -4.94 5.53
CA TYR A 100 0.73 -5.73 4.85
C TYR A 100 0.21 -6.34 3.55
N THR A 101 1.06 -6.32 2.54
CA THR A 101 0.98 -7.15 1.33
C THR A 101 2.42 -7.51 0.93
N ASP A 102 2.69 -8.72 0.46
CA ASP A 102 4.08 -9.12 0.15
C ASP A 102 4.75 -8.18 -0.87
N CYS A 103 4.00 -7.79 -1.90
CA CYS A 103 4.42 -6.85 -2.93
C CYS A 103 3.20 -6.15 -3.57
N PHE A 104 3.42 -5.02 -4.23
CA PHE A 104 2.30 -4.20 -4.75
C PHE A 104 1.36 -4.97 -5.69
N LYS A 105 1.89 -5.84 -6.57
CA LYS A 105 1.06 -6.63 -7.50
C LYS A 105 0.13 -7.65 -6.82
N MET A 106 0.44 -8.05 -5.57
CA MET A 106 -0.41 -8.94 -4.77
C MET A 106 -1.58 -8.17 -4.15
N LEU A 107 -1.46 -6.84 -4.01
CA LEU A 107 -2.59 -5.99 -3.68
C LEU A 107 -3.39 -5.66 -4.95
N THR A 108 -2.74 -5.12 -5.98
CA THR A 108 -3.38 -4.76 -7.25
C THR A 108 -2.35 -4.39 -8.33
N ARG A 109 -2.75 -4.44 -9.60
CA ARG A 109 -2.01 -3.83 -10.73
C ARG A 109 -2.63 -2.50 -11.17
N ASN A 110 -3.76 -2.10 -10.60
CA ASN A 110 -4.39 -0.80 -10.82
C ASN A 110 -3.68 0.25 -9.93
N ILE A 111 -3.08 1.26 -10.56
CA ILE A 111 -2.28 2.26 -9.87
C ILE A 111 -3.13 3.15 -8.95
N ASP A 112 -4.34 3.50 -9.37
CA ASP A 112 -5.26 4.37 -8.61
C ASP A 112 -5.71 3.64 -7.33
N LYS A 113 -6.11 2.35 -7.46
CA LYS A 113 -6.40 1.47 -6.32
C LYS A 113 -5.21 1.35 -5.36
N LEU A 114 -3.99 1.16 -5.87
CA LEU A 114 -2.79 1.07 -5.03
C LEU A 114 -2.56 2.36 -4.23
N PHE A 115 -2.63 3.52 -4.89
CA PHE A 115 -2.44 4.82 -4.24
C PHE A 115 -3.56 5.11 -3.24
N LYS A 116 -4.81 4.79 -3.58
CA LYS A 116 -5.98 4.92 -2.69
C LYS A 116 -5.81 4.14 -1.40
N VAL A 117 -5.36 2.88 -1.48
CA VAL A 117 -5.09 2.05 -0.29
C VAL A 117 -3.97 2.63 0.56
N ILE A 118 -2.86 3.02 -0.06
CA ILE A 118 -1.72 3.62 0.66
C ILE A 118 -2.15 4.93 1.32
N GLU A 119 -2.85 5.81 0.60
CA GLU A 119 -3.36 7.10 1.10
C GLU A 119 -4.20 6.89 2.36
N TYR A 120 -5.14 5.95 2.30
CA TYR A 120 -6.02 5.61 3.41
C TYR A 120 -5.24 5.18 4.66
N VAL A 121 -4.31 4.23 4.50
CA VAL A 121 -3.49 3.71 5.60
C VAL A 121 -2.64 4.83 6.21
N LEU A 122 -2.00 5.66 5.38
CA LEU A 122 -1.10 6.70 5.84
C LEU A 122 -1.83 7.88 6.51
N ARG A 123 -3.01 8.27 6.01
CA ARG A 123 -3.84 9.33 6.64
C ARG A 123 -4.38 8.92 8.01
N LYS A 124 -4.55 7.61 8.24
CA LYS A 124 -4.86 7.04 9.56
C LYS A 124 -3.64 6.93 10.51
N LYS A 125 -2.49 7.49 10.13
CA LYS A 125 -1.23 7.38 10.90
C LYS A 125 -0.77 5.93 11.10
N CYS A 126 -1.22 5.02 10.23
CA CYS A 126 -0.80 3.64 10.19
C CYS A 126 0.33 3.47 9.16
N VAL A 127 0.88 2.27 9.08
CA VAL A 127 2.03 1.97 8.23
C VAL A 127 1.63 0.97 7.16
N PHE A 128 2.03 1.25 5.92
CA PHE A 128 1.96 0.29 4.83
C PHE A 128 3.32 -0.41 4.69
N ILE A 129 3.36 -1.72 4.82
CA ILE A 129 4.60 -2.48 4.65
C ILE A 129 4.46 -3.59 3.61
N THR A 130 5.59 -3.92 3.00
CA THR A 130 5.77 -5.10 2.16
C THR A 130 6.98 -5.89 2.65
N SER A 131 7.27 -7.01 2.00
CA SER A 131 8.49 -7.77 2.27
C SER A 131 9.77 -6.97 1.98
N ASN A 132 9.66 -5.93 1.15
CA ASN A 132 10.79 -5.11 0.69
C ASN A 132 10.77 -3.65 1.13
N PHE A 133 9.60 -3.11 1.51
CA PHE A 133 9.42 -1.68 1.74
C PHE A 133 8.66 -1.41 3.04
N TYR A 134 9.07 -0.36 3.73
CA TYR A 134 8.32 0.26 4.82
C TYR A 134 7.91 1.66 4.37
N ILE A 135 6.62 1.98 4.50
CA ILE A 135 6.04 3.23 4.02
C ILE A 135 5.16 3.80 5.13
N SER A 136 5.55 4.97 5.64
CA SER A 136 4.73 5.77 6.54
C SER A 136 4.74 7.25 6.12
N ASN A 137 3.82 8.04 6.67
CA ASN A 137 3.80 9.48 6.45
C ASN A 137 4.94 10.17 7.22
N GLY A 138 6.06 10.41 6.55
CA GLY A 138 7.28 11.04 7.08
C GLY A 138 8.49 10.11 7.18
N TYR A 139 8.34 8.82 6.90
CA TYR A 139 9.45 7.88 6.88
C TYR A 139 9.23 6.74 5.89
N VAL A 140 10.27 6.45 5.10
CA VAL A 140 10.31 5.29 4.21
C VAL A 140 11.61 4.55 4.35
N SER A 141 11.57 3.23 4.13
CA SER A 141 12.81 2.46 4.03
C SER A 141 12.68 1.27 3.09
N LYS A 142 13.81 0.89 2.51
CA LYS A 142 13.94 -0.24 1.60
C LYS A 142 14.83 -1.32 2.22
N ARG A 143 14.50 -2.59 1.99
CA ARG A 143 15.34 -3.74 2.34
C ARG A 143 16.68 -3.63 1.58
N LYS A 144 17.80 -3.89 2.27
CA LYS A 144 19.16 -3.75 1.70
C LYS A 144 19.35 -4.61 0.44
N ALA A 145 18.89 -5.86 0.48
CA ALA A 145 18.83 -6.76 -0.67
C ALA A 145 17.37 -7.13 -0.89
N LEU A 146 16.82 -6.84 -2.06
CA LEU A 146 15.40 -7.07 -2.34
C LEU A 146 15.12 -8.57 -2.45
N LEU A 147 14.02 -9.00 -1.86
CA LEU A 147 13.44 -10.32 -2.10
C LEU A 147 12.66 -10.31 -3.41
N ARG A 148 12.56 -11.48 -4.03
CA ARG A 148 11.69 -11.68 -5.18
C ARG A 148 10.23 -11.42 -4.77
N PRO A 149 9.47 -10.62 -5.53
CA PRO A 149 8.03 -10.45 -5.28
C PRO A 149 7.30 -11.81 -5.33
N ALA A 150 6.44 -12.10 -4.34
CA ALA A 150 5.65 -13.33 -4.31
C ALA A 150 4.76 -13.49 -5.54
N HIS A 151 4.56 -14.72 -5.99
CA HIS A 151 3.60 -15.09 -7.03
C HIS A 151 2.47 -15.94 -6.47
N TYR A 152 2.77 -16.74 -5.44
CA TYR A 152 1.85 -17.62 -4.74
C TYR A 152 1.97 -17.45 -3.22
N ASP A 153 1.05 -18.03 -2.46
CA ASP A 153 1.02 -17.90 -1.00
C ASP A 153 2.25 -18.53 -0.34
N GLU A 154 2.81 -19.59 -0.93
CA GLU A 154 4.06 -20.21 -0.45
C GLU A 154 5.24 -19.22 -0.53
N ASP A 155 5.30 -18.40 -1.59
CA ASP A 155 6.32 -17.34 -1.69
C ASP A 155 6.14 -16.29 -0.58
N VAL A 156 4.89 -15.98 -0.21
CA VAL A 156 4.57 -15.03 0.87
C VAL A 156 5.08 -15.58 2.20
N GLU A 157 4.79 -16.84 2.50
CA GLU A 157 5.28 -17.50 3.71
C GLU A 157 6.81 -17.56 3.79
N GLU A 158 7.46 -17.88 2.67
CA GLU A 158 8.93 -17.87 2.58
C GLU A 158 9.49 -16.47 2.84
N ASN A 159 8.91 -15.44 2.24
CA ASN A 159 9.34 -14.06 2.41
C ASN A 159 9.13 -13.56 3.85
N LEU A 160 8.03 -13.96 4.51
CA LEU A 160 7.74 -13.63 5.91
C LEU A 160 8.79 -14.20 6.88
N LYS A 161 9.38 -15.35 6.56
CA LYS A 161 10.47 -15.96 7.35
C LYS A 161 11.81 -15.24 7.19
N GLN A 162 11.95 -14.33 6.22
CA GLN A 162 13.22 -13.67 5.91
C GLN A 162 13.33 -12.26 6.51
N TYR A 163 14.13 -12.12 7.57
CA TYR A 163 14.34 -10.82 8.24
C TYR A 163 15.58 -10.03 7.75
N ASN A 164 16.46 -10.69 6.98
CA ASN A 164 17.76 -10.14 6.61
C ASN A 164 17.63 -8.89 5.72
N GLY A 165 18.37 -7.84 6.06
CA GLY A 165 18.40 -6.59 5.30
C GLY A 165 17.27 -5.61 5.62
N LEU A 166 16.35 -5.95 6.53
CA LEU A 166 15.34 -5.02 7.05
C LEU A 166 15.99 -3.99 7.99
N ARG A 167 15.53 -2.74 7.93
CA ARG A 167 15.91 -1.69 8.89
C ARG A 167 15.16 -1.88 10.21
N LYS A 168 15.67 -1.33 11.32
CA LYS A 168 15.09 -1.52 12.67
C LYS A 168 13.58 -1.27 12.73
N THR A 169 13.10 -0.14 12.18
CA THR A 169 11.68 0.22 12.17
C THR A 169 10.85 -0.76 11.33
N HIS A 170 11.35 -1.13 10.15
CA HIS A 170 10.70 -2.11 9.28
C HIS A 170 10.65 -3.49 9.94
N LEU A 171 11.77 -3.96 10.48
CA LEU A 171 11.88 -5.24 11.17
C LEU A 171 10.88 -5.35 12.33
N LYS A 172 10.69 -4.28 13.12
CA LYS A 172 9.72 -4.27 14.21
C LYS A 172 8.30 -4.52 13.70
N ALA A 173 7.85 -3.75 12.70
CA ALA A 173 6.52 -3.92 12.11
C ALA A 173 6.37 -5.27 11.40
N PHE A 174 7.41 -5.71 10.69
CA PHE A 174 7.43 -6.95 9.94
C PHE A 174 7.32 -8.19 10.85
N LYS A 175 7.97 -8.18 12.02
CA LYS A 175 7.82 -9.25 13.02
C LYS A 175 6.40 -9.36 13.57
N THR A 176 5.72 -8.23 13.81
CA THR A 176 4.31 -8.25 14.24
C THR A 176 3.43 -8.96 13.21
N VAL A 177 3.62 -8.64 11.93
CA VAL A 177 2.88 -9.28 10.82
C VAL A 177 3.24 -10.75 10.69
N SER A 178 4.54 -11.09 10.67
CA SER A 178 4.99 -12.48 10.53
C SER A 178 4.48 -13.37 11.66
N ASN A 179 4.44 -12.88 12.90
CA ASN A 179 3.91 -13.63 14.03
C ASN A 179 2.40 -13.81 13.97
N PHE A 180 1.67 -12.89 13.33
CA PHE A 180 0.22 -13.02 13.17
C PHE A 180 -0.15 -13.96 12.01
N MET A 181 0.65 -13.97 10.93
CA MET A 181 0.34 -14.74 9.72
C MET A 181 0.87 -16.17 9.73
N LEU A 182 1.95 -16.45 10.47
CA LEU A 182 2.61 -17.78 10.49
C LEU A 182 2.26 -18.64 11.72
N ASN A 183 1.46 -18.11 12.66
CA ASN A 183 0.98 -18.84 13.84
C ASN A 183 -0.53 -19.00 13.76
#